data_AF-A0A9Q9YVX3-F1
#
_entry.id   AF-A0A9Q9YVX3-F1
#
_cell.length_a   1.000
_cell.length_b   1.000
_cell.length_c   1.000
_cell.angle_alpha   90.00
_cell.angle_beta   90.00
_cell.angle_gamma   90.00
#
_symmetry.space_group_name_H-M   'P 1'
#
loop_
_entity.id
_entity.type
_entity.pdbx_description
1 polymer ?
#
loop_
_entity_poly.entity_id
_entity_poly.type
_entity_poly.pdbx_seq_one_letter_code
_entity_poly.pdbx_strand_id
1 'polypeptide(L)'
;MTEALELKPIQVVCYNNNVSSDQTNEVIPGNGACSDHLRSERNEVSPLLSTPQVTEKNREQHLHVDGGVDTDSPTQPKCQRELRRVKRELNEVVVWKLKLWTLLLIIFLAIALVIGISIIVCSAVHDDKDEKYDKSSFVVARFFRGNFTLDANSFTSNSQDEETMTELKQQLIEVYSSSPALERYFYNVTINNLQDTTAQFKLQFMMPLDHEQLIHYTLSLKMVKNVLFQHLYDRDTGESFYIIPTSLHMEVG
;
A
#
# COMPACT_ATOMS: atom_id res chain seq x y z
N MET A 1 48.58 -8.06 -60.73
CA MET A 1 49.46 -8.84 -59.83
C MET A 1 50.73 -8.06 -59.63
N THR A 2 50.85 -7.39 -58.48
CA THR A 2 52.11 -6.88 -57.92
C THR A 2 51.78 -6.50 -56.48
N GLU A 3 52.26 -7.30 -55.53
CA GLU A 3 52.06 -7.07 -54.11
C GLU A 3 53.01 -5.98 -53.61
N ALA A 4 52.53 -5.12 -52.72
CA ALA A 4 53.36 -4.23 -51.91
C ALA A 4 52.92 -4.38 -50.45
N LEU A 5 53.72 -5.13 -49.68
CA LEU A 5 53.58 -5.27 -48.24
C LEU A 5 54.33 -4.11 -47.55
N GLU A 6 53.62 -3.18 -46.90
CA GLU A 6 54.24 -2.35 -45.85
C GLU A 6 53.33 -2.18 -44.62
N LEU A 7 53.77 -2.87 -43.57
CA LEU A 7 53.79 -2.55 -42.14
C LEU A 7 52.74 -1.59 -41.52
N LYS A 8 52.07 -2.15 -40.50
CA LYS A 8 51.13 -1.54 -39.56
C LYS A 8 51.86 -0.82 -38.40
N PRO A 9 51.58 0.46 -38.10
CA PRO A 9 51.98 1.10 -36.84
C PRO A 9 51.08 0.70 -35.65
N ILE A 10 51.61 0.89 -34.44
CA ILE A 10 51.04 0.38 -33.17
C ILE A 10 49.93 1.30 -32.62
N GLN A 11 49.02 0.72 -31.81
CA GLN A 11 47.98 1.42 -31.07
C GLN A 11 48.53 2.56 -30.20
N VAL A 12 47.85 3.71 -30.22
CA VAL A 12 47.89 4.66 -29.10
C VAL A 12 46.60 4.47 -28.30
N VAL A 13 46.73 3.88 -27.11
CA VAL A 13 45.63 3.72 -26.16
C VAL A 13 45.58 4.97 -25.28
N CYS A 14 44.60 5.84 -25.50
CA CYS A 14 44.34 6.99 -24.63
C CYS A 14 43.45 6.58 -23.45
N TYR A 15 44.05 6.09 -22.37
CA TYR A 15 43.37 5.99 -21.07
C TYR A 15 43.20 7.39 -20.46
N ASN A 16 42.04 8.02 -20.68
CA ASN A 16 41.67 9.24 -19.97
C ASN A 16 41.16 8.94 -18.56
N ASN A 17 42.10 8.68 -17.64
CA ASN A 17 41.84 8.68 -16.20
C ASN A 17 41.68 10.13 -15.72
N ASN A 18 40.47 10.67 -15.73
CA ASN A 18 40.19 11.91 -14.99
C ASN A 18 39.85 11.59 -13.53
N VAL A 19 40.90 11.49 -12.70
CA VAL A 19 40.75 11.52 -11.24
C VAL A 19 40.50 12.96 -10.83
N SER A 20 39.22 13.33 -10.69
CA SER A 20 38.81 14.53 -9.96
C SER A 20 38.46 14.13 -8.54
N SER A 21 39.42 14.31 -7.64
CA SER A 21 39.21 14.13 -6.20
C SER A 21 38.26 15.21 -5.69
N ASP A 22 37.03 14.85 -5.32
CA ASP A 22 36.23 15.70 -4.45
C ASP A 22 35.55 14.92 -3.34
N GLN A 23 35.59 15.53 -2.17
CA GLN A 23 35.56 14.95 -0.85
C GLN A 23 34.21 14.31 -0.49
N THR A 24 34.17 12.97 -0.35
CA THR A 24 33.04 12.28 0.27
C THR A 24 33.00 12.58 1.77
N ASN A 25 32.06 13.43 2.20
CA ASN A 25 31.70 13.55 3.61
C ASN A 25 30.91 12.31 4.05
N GLU A 26 31.64 11.36 4.62
CA GLU A 26 31.10 10.14 5.22
C GLU A 26 30.28 10.47 6.47
N VAL A 27 28.95 10.49 6.34
CA VAL A 27 28.04 10.66 7.50
C VAL A 27 27.87 9.31 8.18
N ILE A 28 28.63 9.10 9.25
CA ILE A 28 28.52 7.93 10.13
C ILE A 28 27.14 7.94 10.81
N PRO A 29 26.30 6.90 10.67
CA PRO A 29 25.12 6.72 11.51
C PRO A 29 25.59 6.34 12.92
N GLY A 30 25.61 7.31 13.83
CA GLY A 30 26.02 7.10 15.21
C GLY A 30 25.08 6.15 15.95
N ASN A 31 25.64 5.08 16.55
CA ASN A 31 24.91 4.17 17.42
C ASN A 31 24.28 4.93 18.61
N GLY A 32 22.95 4.98 18.65
CA GLY A 32 22.20 5.50 19.78
C GLY A 32 22.27 4.54 20.98
N ALA A 33 23.29 4.71 21.83
CA ALA A 33 23.43 3.93 23.05
C ALA A 33 22.36 4.33 24.08
N CYS A 34 21.78 3.33 24.74
CA CYS A 34 20.95 3.54 25.93
C CYS A 34 21.75 4.22 27.05
N SER A 35 21.09 5.05 27.86
CA SER A 35 21.58 5.38 29.19
C SER A 35 20.41 5.61 30.14
N ASP A 36 20.40 4.80 31.20
CA ASP A 36 19.43 4.83 32.27
C ASP A 36 19.66 5.98 33.26
N HIS A 37 18.64 6.16 34.10
CA HIS A 37 18.72 6.63 35.49
C HIS A 37 18.96 8.13 35.79
N LEU A 38 17.91 8.75 36.36
CA LEU A 38 17.86 9.23 37.76
C LEU A 38 16.37 9.48 38.09
N ARG A 39 15.67 8.53 38.73
CA ARG A 39 15.50 8.39 40.19
C ARG A 39 14.93 9.64 40.88
N SER A 40 13.63 9.58 41.19
CA SER A 40 13.03 10.35 42.29
C SER A 40 12.08 9.42 43.06
N GLU A 41 12.59 8.82 44.14
CA GLU A 41 11.76 8.16 45.14
C GLU A 41 11.20 9.20 46.11
N ARG A 42 9.90 9.12 46.40
CA ARG A 42 9.40 9.42 47.75
C ARG A 42 8.23 8.50 48.08
N ASN A 43 8.41 7.73 49.15
CA ASN A 43 7.44 6.79 49.68
C ASN A 43 6.36 7.50 50.52
N GLU A 44 5.47 6.65 51.06
CA GLU A 44 4.70 6.82 52.30
C GLU A 44 3.22 7.21 52.10
N VAL A 45 2.30 6.24 52.13
CA VAL A 45 1.78 5.43 53.27
C VAL A 45 0.47 6.05 53.79
N SER A 46 -0.62 5.30 53.64
CA SER A 46 -1.94 5.63 54.21
C SER A 46 -1.96 5.44 55.73
N PRO A 47 -2.83 6.20 56.42
CA PRO A 47 -3.63 5.60 57.48
C PRO A 47 -5.14 5.90 57.38
N LEU A 48 -5.92 5.13 58.11
CA LEU A 48 -7.39 5.07 58.10
C LEU A 48 -8.06 5.95 59.17
N LEU A 49 -9.39 6.11 59.02
CA LEU A 49 -10.42 6.24 60.08
C LEU A 49 -10.55 7.55 60.90
N SER A 50 -11.65 8.30 60.68
CA SER A 50 -12.83 8.36 61.58
C SER A 50 -13.76 9.59 61.41
N THR A 51 -15.02 9.38 60.95
CA THR A 51 -16.31 9.60 61.68
C THR A 51 -16.68 11.02 62.24
N PRO A 52 -17.96 11.37 62.54
CA PRO A 52 -19.24 11.33 61.78
C PRO A 52 -19.97 12.70 61.69
N GLN A 53 -21.01 12.83 60.82
CA GLN A 53 -22.32 13.49 61.12
C GLN A 53 -23.38 12.82 60.22
N VAL A 54 -24.38 12.11 60.76
CA VAL A 54 -25.65 12.60 61.36
C VAL A 54 -26.55 13.36 60.36
N THR A 55 -27.60 12.68 59.90
CA THR A 55 -28.92 13.29 59.66
C THR A 55 -29.97 12.20 59.86
N GLU A 56 -30.81 12.38 60.86
CA GLU A 56 -31.90 11.48 61.21
C GLU A 56 -33.08 11.64 60.23
N LYS A 57 -33.79 10.55 59.94
CA LYS A 57 -35.25 10.63 59.75
C LYS A 57 -35.96 9.32 60.04
N ASN A 58 -36.40 9.15 61.29
CA ASN A 58 -37.42 8.17 61.64
C ASN A 58 -38.79 8.61 61.10
N ARG A 59 -39.59 7.66 60.63
CA ARG A 59 -40.98 7.49 61.12
C ARG A 59 -41.51 6.09 60.80
N GLU A 60 -42.03 5.41 61.81
CA GLU A 60 -42.68 4.11 61.67
C GLU A 60 -44.09 4.21 61.05
N GLN A 61 -44.59 3.10 60.51
CA GLN A 61 -46.00 2.71 60.62
C GLN A 61 -46.11 1.22 60.96
N HIS A 62 -47.21 0.89 61.63
CA HIS A 62 -47.34 -0.22 62.58
C HIS A 62 -48.40 -1.24 62.11
N LEU A 63 -48.03 -2.53 62.08
CA LEU A 63 -48.74 -3.66 62.71
C LEU A 63 -50.16 -4.07 62.22
N HIS A 64 -50.31 -5.32 61.72
CA HIS A 64 -51.44 -6.20 62.10
C HIS A 64 -51.14 -7.72 61.98
N VAL A 65 -51.93 -8.52 62.71
CA VAL A 65 -51.84 -9.98 63.01
C VAL A 65 -53.22 -10.62 62.69
N ASP A 66 -53.46 -11.92 62.44
CA ASP A 66 -52.69 -13.16 62.57
C ASP A 66 -52.62 -13.91 61.19
N GLY A 67 -52.63 -15.24 60.98
CA GLY A 67 -52.68 -16.46 61.82
C GLY A 67 -53.29 -17.63 61.02
N GLY A 68 -52.76 -18.86 61.09
CA GLY A 68 -53.41 -20.02 60.44
C GLY A 68 -52.53 -21.22 60.01
N VAL A 69 -52.33 -22.15 60.95
CA VAL A 69 -52.33 -23.64 60.81
C VAL A 69 -51.52 -24.33 59.68
N ASP A 70 -50.50 -25.07 60.14
CA ASP A 70 -49.93 -26.38 59.71
C ASP A 70 -50.27 -27.03 58.34
N THR A 71 -49.22 -27.52 57.67
CA THR A 71 -49.17 -28.91 57.16
C THR A 71 -47.73 -29.37 56.84
N ASP A 72 -47.47 -30.67 56.97
CA ASP A 72 -46.14 -31.32 56.94
C ASP A 72 -45.31 -31.19 55.65
N SER A 73 -43.97 -31.10 55.81
CA SER A 73 -42.97 -31.85 55.00
C SER A 73 -41.50 -31.53 55.38
N PRO A 74 -40.77 -32.41 56.10
CA PRO A 74 -39.43 -32.10 56.65
C PRO A 74 -38.23 -32.38 55.72
N THR A 75 -38.33 -32.16 54.40
CA THR A 75 -37.20 -32.47 53.48
C THR A 75 -36.93 -31.51 52.30
N GLN A 76 -37.76 -30.47 52.09
CA GLN A 76 -37.54 -29.52 50.99
C GLN A 76 -36.68 -28.25 51.27
N PRO A 77 -36.42 -27.77 52.51
CA PRO A 77 -35.86 -26.43 52.72
C PRO A 77 -34.36 -26.32 52.40
N LYS A 78 -33.58 -27.42 52.46
CA LYS A 78 -32.16 -27.40 52.07
C LYS A 78 -31.99 -27.27 50.56
N CYS A 79 -32.62 -28.14 49.77
CA CYS A 79 -32.52 -28.09 48.30
C CYS A 79 -32.96 -26.72 47.73
N GLN A 80 -34.06 -26.16 48.24
CA GLN A 80 -34.54 -24.81 47.89
C GLN A 80 -33.59 -23.67 48.30
N ARG A 81 -32.80 -23.83 49.37
CA ARG A 81 -31.79 -22.84 49.80
C ARG A 81 -30.52 -22.95 48.97
N GLU A 82 -30.00 -24.15 48.75
CA GLU A 82 -28.82 -24.36 47.91
C GLU A 82 -29.08 -23.94 46.46
N LEU A 83 -30.24 -24.27 45.87
CA LEU A 83 -30.62 -23.79 44.54
C LEU A 83 -30.71 -22.25 44.48
N ARG A 84 -31.24 -21.60 45.52
CA ARG A 84 -31.28 -20.13 45.61
C ARG A 84 -29.89 -19.51 45.77
N ARG A 85 -29.00 -20.16 46.52
CA ARG A 85 -27.61 -19.74 46.70
C ARG A 85 -26.83 -19.87 45.39
N VAL A 86 -26.85 -21.04 44.77
CA VAL A 86 -26.25 -21.30 43.46
C VAL A 86 -26.83 -20.37 42.39
N LYS A 87 -28.15 -20.14 42.37
CA LYS A 87 -28.76 -19.15 41.46
C LYS A 87 -28.28 -17.72 41.74
N ARG A 88 -28.07 -17.33 43.01
CA ARG A 88 -27.51 -16.01 43.37
C ARG A 88 -26.05 -15.90 42.94
N GLU A 89 -25.22 -16.90 43.23
CA GLU A 89 -23.79 -16.92 42.87
C GLU A 89 -23.60 -16.95 41.34
N LEU A 90 -24.36 -17.77 40.59
CA LEU A 90 -24.37 -17.71 39.12
C LEU A 90 -24.91 -16.37 38.61
N ASN A 91 -25.97 -15.81 39.20
CA ASN A 91 -26.49 -14.52 38.75
C ASN A 91 -25.49 -13.38 39.02
N GLU A 92 -24.74 -13.43 40.12
CA GLU A 92 -23.68 -12.45 40.44
C GLU A 92 -22.50 -12.55 39.45
N VAL A 93 -22.02 -13.77 39.19
CA VAL A 93 -20.98 -14.03 38.17
C VAL A 93 -21.46 -13.67 36.75
N VAL A 94 -22.71 -13.98 36.40
CA VAL A 94 -23.30 -13.66 35.10
C VAL A 94 -23.56 -12.16 34.96
N VAL A 95 -24.04 -11.46 36.00
CA VAL A 95 -24.21 -10.00 35.96
C VAL A 95 -22.86 -9.29 35.86
N TRP A 96 -21.83 -9.75 36.59
CA TRP A 96 -20.49 -9.18 36.48
C TRP A 96 -19.88 -9.42 35.09
N LYS A 97 -19.97 -10.64 34.56
CA LYS A 97 -19.55 -10.96 33.19
C LYS A 97 -20.36 -10.17 32.16
N LEU A 98 -21.68 -10.12 32.26
CA LEU A 98 -22.54 -9.38 31.32
C LEU A 98 -22.21 -7.89 31.32
N LYS A 99 -21.95 -7.30 32.49
CA LYS A 99 -21.53 -5.90 32.61
C LYS A 99 -20.14 -5.66 31.97
N LEU A 100 -19.21 -6.59 32.11
CA LEU A 100 -17.90 -6.55 31.44
C LEU A 100 -18.02 -6.72 29.92
N TRP A 101 -18.81 -7.69 29.45
CA TRP A 101 -19.09 -7.91 28.03
C TRP A 101 -19.82 -6.71 27.40
N THR A 102 -20.74 -6.08 28.12
CA THR A 102 -21.42 -4.85 27.67
C THR A 102 -20.45 -3.68 27.57
N LEU A 103 -19.55 -3.50 28.55
CA LEU A 103 -18.51 -2.47 28.50
C LEU A 103 -17.55 -2.70 27.31
N LEU A 104 -17.11 -3.95 27.09
CA LEU A 104 -16.28 -4.33 25.96
C LEU A 104 -16.98 -4.08 24.62
N LEU A 105 -18.27 -4.41 24.51
CA LEU A 105 -19.10 -4.15 23.34
C LEU A 105 -19.25 -2.64 23.07
N ILE A 106 -19.45 -1.82 24.11
CA ILE A 106 -19.52 -0.36 23.99
C ILE A 106 -18.18 0.22 23.48
N ILE A 107 -17.05 -0.27 23.99
CA ILE A 107 -15.71 0.15 23.52
C ILE A 107 -15.52 -0.24 22.05
N PHE A 108 -15.86 -1.47 21.67
CA PHE A 108 -15.78 -1.93 20.28
C PHE A 108 -16.70 -1.11 19.35
N LEU A 109 -17.92 -0.80 19.79
CA LEU A 109 -18.85 0.04 19.04
C LEU A 109 -18.33 1.48 18.88
N ALA A 110 -17.70 2.05 19.92
CA ALA A 110 -17.08 3.37 19.84
C ALA A 110 -15.90 3.40 18.87
N ILE A 111 -15.05 2.36 18.87
CA ILE A 111 -13.96 2.20 17.89
C ILE A 111 -14.53 2.07 16.47
N ALA A 112 -15.55 1.22 16.26
CA ALA A 112 -16.21 1.06 14.97
C ALA A 112 -16.87 2.35 14.48
N LEU A 113 -17.45 3.16 15.38
CA LEU A 113 -18.01 4.48 15.08
C LEU A 113 -16.91 5.45 14.62
N VAL A 114 -15.79 5.52 15.34
CA VAL A 114 -14.65 6.39 14.98
C VAL A 114 -14.04 5.97 13.63
N ILE A 115 -13.88 4.67 13.38
CA ILE A 115 -13.43 4.14 12.09
C ILE A 115 -14.45 4.49 10.99
N GLY A 116 -15.75 4.30 11.23
CA GLY A 116 -16.80 4.63 10.27
C GLY A 116 -16.85 6.11 9.92
N ILE A 117 -16.77 7.01 10.92
CA ILE A 117 -16.69 8.45 10.70
C ILE A 117 -15.40 8.81 9.96
N SER A 118 -14.26 8.21 10.30
CA SER A 118 -12.99 8.42 9.61
C SER A 118 -13.10 8.03 8.13
N ILE A 119 -13.64 6.85 7.81
CA ILE A 119 -13.87 6.41 6.43
C ILE A 119 -14.82 7.36 5.70
N ILE A 120 -15.95 7.75 6.30
CA ILE A 120 -16.92 8.67 5.68
C ILE A 120 -16.28 10.03 5.40
N VAL A 121 -15.52 10.60 6.34
CA VAL A 121 -14.82 11.88 6.16
C VAL A 121 -13.74 11.75 5.08
N CYS A 122 -12.92 10.70 5.10
CA CYS A 122 -11.94 10.46 4.06
C CYS A 122 -12.61 10.34 2.68
N SER A 123 -13.60 9.46 2.51
CA SER A 123 -14.30 9.27 1.23
C SER A 123 -15.06 10.50 0.75
N ALA A 124 -15.62 11.32 1.65
CA ALA A 124 -16.32 12.56 1.28
C ALA A 124 -15.39 13.75 0.99
N VAL A 125 -14.12 13.68 1.43
CA VAL A 125 -13.09 14.70 1.15
C VAL A 125 -12.24 14.32 -0.08
N HIS A 126 -12.23 13.05 -0.51
CA HIS A 126 -11.64 12.60 -1.78
C HIS A 126 -12.55 12.91 -2.99
N ASP A 127 -13.03 14.15 -3.10
CA ASP A 127 -13.45 14.74 -4.37
C ASP A 127 -12.35 15.72 -4.81
N ASP A 128 -11.14 15.18 -4.98
CA ASP A 128 -10.00 16.01 -5.40
C ASP A 128 -10.18 16.41 -6.85
N LYS A 129 -10.11 17.72 -7.09
CA LYS A 129 -10.41 18.32 -8.38
C LYS A 129 -9.27 18.16 -9.37
N ASP A 130 -8.09 17.76 -8.90
CA ASP A 130 -7.03 17.31 -9.78
C ASP A 130 -7.30 15.88 -10.29
N GLU A 131 -7.62 14.90 -9.43
CA GLU A 131 -7.80 13.49 -9.79
C GLU A 131 -8.75 13.28 -10.98
N LYS A 132 -9.78 14.13 -11.13
CA LYS A 132 -10.68 14.14 -12.29
C LYS A 132 -10.14 14.94 -13.48
N TYR A 133 -9.16 14.38 -14.17
CA TYR A 133 -8.55 14.99 -15.35
C TYR A 133 -9.43 14.92 -16.62
N ASP A 134 -9.68 16.09 -17.23
CA ASP A 134 -10.34 16.17 -18.54
C ASP A 134 -9.36 15.84 -19.67
N LYS A 135 -9.38 14.59 -20.15
CA LYS A 135 -8.57 14.14 -21.30
C LYS A 135 -8.87 14.93 -22.60
N SER A 136 -10.01 15.61 -22.72
CA SER A 136 -10.30 16.45 -23.91
C SER A 136 -9.48 17.75 -23.95
N SER A 137 -8.95 18.19 -22.81
CA SER A 137 -8.02 19.33 -22.73
C SER A 137 -6.61 19.01 -23.24
N PHE A 138 -6.30 17.73 -23.48
CA PHE A 138 -4.96 17.28 -23.87
C PHE A 138 -4.80 17.28 -25.39
N VAL A 139 -4.38 18.43 -25.92
CA VAL A 139 -4.28 18.69 -27.37
C VAL A 139 -2.85 18.62 -27.92
N VAL A 140 -1.83 18.58 -27.06
CA VAL A 140 -0.42 18.57 -27.48
C VAL A 140 0.09 17.14 -27.55
N ALA A 141 0.35 16.66 -28.77
CA ALA A 141 0.89 15.32 -29.00
C ALA A 141 2.42 15.29 -28.79
N ARG A 142 2.90 14.28 -28.07
CA ARG A 142 4.33 13.96 -27.93
C ARG A 142 4.57 12.51 -28.33
N PHE A 143 5.63 12.28 -29.09
CA PHE A 143 5.94 10.97 -29.64
C PHE A 143 7.29 10.46 -29.17
N PHE A 144 7.33 9.14 -28.94
CA PHE A 144 8.56 8.39 -28.76
C PHE A 144 8.59 7.29 -29.81
N ARG A 145 9.76 7.06 -30.39
CA ARG A 145 9.99 5.99 -31.36
C ARG A 145 11.03 5.06 -30.81
N GLY A 146 10.96 3.79 -31.17
CA GLY A 146 11.94 2.83 -30.73
C GLY A 146 11.90 1.54 -31.51
N ASN A 147 12.85 0.68 -31.17
CA ASN A 147 12.89 -0.69 -31.63
C ASN A 147 13.34 -1.59 -30.49
N PHE A 148 12.99 -2.86 -30.60
CA PHE A 148 13.45 -3.93 -29.73
C PHE A 148 13.43 -5.25 -30.48
N THR A 149 14.19 -6.22 -29.98
CA THR A 149 14.30 -7.57 -30.53
C THR A 149 13.67 -8.57 -29.56
N LEU A 150 12.86 -9.47 -30.10
CA LEU A 150 12.28 -10.61 -29.38
C LEU A 150 13.30 -11.74 -29.22
N ASP A 151 13.21 -12.49 -28.13
CA ASP A 151 13.91 -13.77 -28.05
C ASP A 151 13.30 -14.77 -29.05
N ALA A 152 14.14 -15.29 -29.94
CA ALA A 152 13.78 -16.29 -30.94
C ALA A 152 13.20 -17.57 -30.32
N ASN A 153 13.55 -17.91 -29.07
CA ASN A 153 12.95 -19.05 -28.38
C ASN A 153 11.49 -18.80 -27.95
N SER A 154 11.10 -17.52 -27.80
CA SER A 154 9.74 -17.09 -27.46
C SER A 154 8.87 -16.78 -28.68
N PHE A 155 9.43 -16.89 -29.89
CA PHE A 155 8.83 -16.46 -31.16
C PHE A 155 8.68 -17.63 -32.13
N THR A 156 7.44 -18.11 -32.34
CA THR A 156 7.14 -19.19 -33.29
C THR A 156 6.81 -18.64 -34.67
N SER A 157 7.80 -18.62 -35.56
CA SER A 157 7.75 -18.04 -36.92
C SER A 157 6.78 -18.66 -37.93
N ASN A 158 5.89 -19.56 -37.52
CA ASN A 158 5.13 -20.42 -38.44
C ASN A 158 3.76 -19.88 -38.86
N SER A 159 3.25 -18.84 -38.21
CA SER A 159 2.04 -18.14 -38.64
C SER A 159 1.87 -16.78 -37.96
N GLN A 160 1.59 -15.76 -38.79
CA GLN A 160 0.82 -14.56 -38.44
C GLN A 160 1.56 -13.45 -37.67
N ASP A 161 2.48 -12.75 -38.35
CA ASP A 161 3.11 -11.51 -37.88
C ASP A 161 2.09 -10.50 -37.33
N GLU A 162 0.92 -10.37 -37.98
CA GLU A 162 -0.22 -9.53 -37.54
C GLU A 162 -0.75 -9.86 -36.14
N GLU A 163 -0.78 -11.15 -35.76
CA GLU A 163 -1.21 -11.59 -34.42
C GLU A 163 -0.14 -11.21 -33.40
N THR A 164 1.14 -11.48 -33.70
CA THR A 164 2.26 -11.11 -32.83
C THR A 164 2.39 -9.60 -32.66
N MET A 165 2.16 -8.81 -33.73
CA MET A 165 2.12 -7.34 -33.67
C MET A 165 0.94 -6.83 -32.85
N THR A 166 -0.20 -7.54 -32.89
CA THR A 166 -1.37 -7.22 -32.05
C THR A 166 -1.09 -7.50 -30.57
N GLU A 167 -0.44 -8.62 -30.26
CA GLU A 167 -0.08 -8.97 -28.88
C GLU A 167 0.98 -8.02 -28.31
N LEU A 168 2.03 -7.71 -29.07
CA LEU A 168 3.03 -6.70 -28.68
C LEU A 168 2.43 -5.31 -28.48
N LYS A 169 1.47 -4.93 -29.34
CA LYS A 169 0.70 -3.69 -29.18
C LYS A 169 -0.07 -3.71 -27.87
N GLN A 170 -0.76 -4.81 -27.57
CA GLN A 170 -1.55 -4.96 -26.35
C GLN A 170 -0.68 -4.93 -25.09
N GLN A 171 0.46 -5.62 -25.09
CA GLN A 171 1.44 -5.57 -24.00
C GLN A 171 1.95 -4.14 -23.75
N LEU A 172 2.32 -3.40 -24.80
CA LEU A 172 2.75 -2.00 -24.63
C LEU A 172 1.62 -1.09 -24.16
N ILE A 173 0.37 -1.31 -24.60
CA ILE A 173 -0.81 -0.60 -24.06
C ILE A 173 -0.93 -0.85 -22.56
N GLU A 174 -0.83 -2.10 -22.12
CA GLU A 174 -0.92 -2.49 -20.70
C GLU A 174 0.19 -1.81 -19.87
N VAL A 175 1.44 -1.84 -20.32
CA VAL A 175 2.58 -1.19 -19.62
C VAL A 175 2.35 0.30 -19.38
N TYR A 176 1.93 1.05 -20.41
CA TYR A 176 1.78 2.50 -20.28
C TYR A 176 0.42 2.92 -19.68
N SER A 177 -0.61 2.08 -19.78
CA SER A 177 -1.93 2.33 -19.18
C SER A 177 -2.04 1.88 -17.72
N SER A 178 -1.19 0.97 -17.25
CA SER A 178 -1.11 0.58 -15.83
C SER A 178 -0.11 1.41 -15.03
N SER A 179 0.74 2.21 -15.70
CA SER A 179 1.77 3.03 -15.06
C SER A 179 1.16 4.26 -14.39
N PRO A 180 1.22 4.40 -13.03
CA PRO A 180 0.57 5.51 -12.33
C PRO A 180 1.09 6.91 -12.72
N ALA A 181 2.30 6.99 -13.29
CA ALA A 181 2.89 8.23 -13.75
C ALA A 181 2.52 8.60 -15.20
N LEU A 182 2.18 7.60 -16.04
CA LEU A 182 2.06 7.76 -17.49
C LEU A 182 0.66 7.52 -18.04
N GLU A 183 -0.19 6.72 -17.37
CA GLU A 183 -1.56 6.37 -17.80
C GLU A 183 -2.37 7.60 -18.22
N ARG A 184 -2.33 8.65 -17.39
CA ARG A 184 -3.07 9.90 -17.59
C ARG A 184 -2.81 10.52 -18.97
N TYR A 185 -1.58 10.40 -19.47
CA TYR A 185 -1.10 11.02 -20.71
C TYR A 185 -0.99 10.02 -21.87
N PHE A 186 -0.98 8.72 -21.60
CA PHE A 186 -0.89 7.70 -22.65
C PHE A 186 -2.14 7.74 -23.53
N TYR A 187 -1.93 7.70 -24.85
CA TYR A 187 -3.01 7.76 -25.84
C TYR A 187 -3.05 6.51 -26.71
N ASN A 188 -1.92 6.11 -27.30
CA ASN A 188 -1.85 4.94 -28.18
C ASN A 188 -0.41 4.45 -28.38
N VAL A 189 -0.28 3.21 -28.85
CA VAL A 189 0.96 2.67 -29.43
C VAL A 189 0.68 2.08 -30.81
N THR A 190 1.61 2.29 -31.73
CA THR A 190 1.62 1.68 -33.06
C THR A 190 2.85 0.79 -33.17
N ILE A 191 2.66 -0.46 -33.62
CA ILE A 191 3.76 -1.28 -34.14
C ILE A 191 3.81 -1.04 -35.64
N ASN A 192 4.92 -0.48 -36.12
CA ASN A 192 5.07 0.00 -37.50
C ASN A 192 5.53 -1.11 -38.45
N ASN A 193 6.34 -2.04 -37.94
CA ASN A 193 6.88 -3.18 -38.68
C ASN A 193 7.41 -4.22 -37.67
N LEU A 194 7.34 -5.49 -38.02
CA LEU A 194 8.07 -6.59 -37.39
C LEU A 194 8.93 -7.24 -38.48
N GLN A 195 10.25 -7.11 -38.38
CA GLN A 195 11.17 -7.70 -39.34
C GLN A 195 12.04 -8.75 -38.63
N ASP A 196 11.89 -10.00 -39.06
CA ASP A 196 12.48 -11.20 -38.45
C ASP A 196 12.07 -11.37 -36.97
N THR A 197 12.76 -10.69 -36.06
CA THR A 197 12.45 -10.63 -34.62
C THR A 197 12.47 -9.20 -34.06
N THR A 198 12.75 -8.19 -34.90
CA THR A 198 12.88 -6.79 -34.48
C THR A 198 11.62 -6.00 -34.80
N ALA A 199 10.92 -5.57 -33.76
CA ALA A 199 9.75 -4.71 -33.86
C ALA A 199 10.16 -3.23 -33.83
N GLN A 200 9.53 -2.42 -34.69
CA GLN A 200 9.59 -0.96 -34.62
C GLN A 200 8.27 -0.43 -34.04
N PHE A 201 8.34 0.44 -33.04
CA PHE A 201 7.18 0.96 -32.35
C PHE A 201 7.19 2.49 -32.25
N LYS A 202 5.99 3.07 -32.16
CA LYS A 202 5.75 4.49 -31.90
C LYS A 202 4.72 4.66 -30.80
N LEU A 203 5.12 5.30 -29.70
CA LEU A 203 4.25 5.71 -28.61
C LEU A 203 3.71 7.11 -28.86
N GLN A 204 2.46 7.34 -28.49
CA GLN A 204 1.80 8.64 -28.53
C GLN A 204 1.26 8.99 -27.15
N PHE A 205 1.69 10.14 -26.66
CA PHE A 205 1.20 10.77 -25.43
C PHE A 205 0.48 12.08 -25.79
N MET A 206 -0.54 12.41 -25.01
CA MET A 206 -1.33 13.64 -25.10
C MET A 206 -1.12 14.46 -23.83
N MET A 207 -0.88 15.76 -24.01
CA MET A 207 -0.54 16.69 -22.94
C MET A 207 -1.43 17.95 -23.02
N PRO A 208 -1.67 18.65 -21.88
CA PRO A 208 -2.29 19.97 -21.89
C PRO A 208 -1.40 21.02 -22.59
N LEU A 209 -1.90 22.24 -22.78
CA LEU A 209 -1.08 23.32 -23.39
C LEU A 209 0.11 23.71 -22.52
N ASP A 210 -0.02 23.70 -21.19
CA ASP A 210 1.08 23.96 -20.26
C ASP A 210 1.79 22.62 -19.93
N HIS A 211 2.87 22.33 -20.67
CA HIS A 211 3.47 21.00 -20.71
C HIS A 211 5.01 20.98 -20.59
N GLU A 212 5.67 22.14 -20.44
CA GLU A 212 7.13 22.24 -20.36
C GLU A 212 7.70 21.47 -19.14
N GLN A 213 7.09 21.67 -17.97
CA GLN A 213 7.48 20.92 -16.76
C GLN A 213 7.12 19.44 -16.87
N LEU A 214 5.96 19.13 -17.47
CA LEU A 214 5.51 17.76 -17.70
C LEU A 214 6.49 16.97 -18.56
N ILE A 215 7.01 17.59 -19.63
CA ILE A 215 8.08 17.03 -20.48
C ILE A 215 9.34 16.69 -19.67
N HIS A 216 9.73 17.54 -18.72
CA HIS A 216 10.98 17.37 -17.98
C HIS A 216 10.88 16.28 -16.91
N TYR A 217 9.79 16.26 -16.13
CA TYR A 217 9.65 15.38 -14.97
C TYR A 217 8.93 14.07 -15.26
N THR A 218 7.86 14.09 -16.07
CA THR A 218 6.97 12.92 -16.25
C THR A 218 7.12 12.27 -17.63
N LEU A 219 7.15 13.07 -18.69
CA LEU A 219 7.26 12.63 -20.09
C LEU A 219 8.66 12.86 -20.65
N SER A 220 9.68 12.64 -19.82
CA SER A 220 11.07 12.60 -20.26
C SER A 220 11.36 11.26 -20.95
N LEU A 221 12.30 11.25 -21.91
CA LEU A 221 12.74 10.01 -22.56
C LEU A 221 13.21 8.97 -21.52
N LYS A 222 13.89 9.43 -20.47
CA LYS A 222 14.34 8.58 -19.36
C LYS A 222 13.16 7.93 -18.63
N MET A 223 12.10 8.69 -18.31
CA MET A 223 10.95 8.15 -17.58
C MET A 223 10.19 7.11 -18.43
N VAL A 224 9.87 7.44 -19.68
CA VAL A 224 9.13 6.54 -20.60
C VAL A 224 9.94 5.27 -20.86
N LYS A 225 11.25 5.38 -21.11
CA LYS A 225 12.13 4.22 -21.30
C LYS A 225 12.25 3.37 -20.03
N ASN A 226 12.34 4.00 -18.86
CA ASN A 226 12.48 3.29 -17.58
C ASN A 226 11.22 2.49 -17.19
N VAL A 227 10.02 3.01 -17.48
CA VAL A 227 8.77 2.27 -17.23
C VAL A 227 8.72 0.99 -18.06
N LEU A 228 9.11 1.04 -19.34
CA LEU A 228 9.23 -0.16 -20.16
C LEU A 228 10.34 -1.09 -19.64
N PHE A 229 11.51 -0.57 -19.30
CA PHE A 229 12.57 -1.40 -18.72
C PHE A 229 12.15 -2.14 -17.46
N GLN A 230 11.46 -1.47 -16.53
CA GLN A 230 10.97 -2.10 -15.31
C GLN A 230 10.08 -3.30 -15.66
N HIS A 231 9.08 -3.12 -16.53
CA HIS A 231 8.24 -4.23 -16.98
C HIS A 231 9.03 -5.36 -17.67
N LEU A 232 10.07 -5.05 -18.45
CA LEU A 232 10.88 -6.08 -19.12
C LEU A 232 11.83 -6.83 -18.17
N TYR A 233 12.22 -6.24 -17.05
CA TYR A 233 13.04 -6.90 -16.02
C TYR A 233 12.19 -7.63 -14.97
N ASP A 234 10.93 -7.22 -14.79
CA ASP A 234 9.97 -7.88 -13.89
C ASP A 234 9.33 -9.15 -14.53
N ARG A 235 9.45 -9.36 -15.86
CA ARG A 235 9.00 -10.58 -16.57
C ARG A 235 10.03 -11.71 -16.53
N ASP A 236 9.55 -12.93 -16.35
CA ASP A 236 10.37 -14.15 -16.46
C ASP A 236 10.77 -14.43 -17.91
N THR A 237 11.99 -14.95 -18.11
CA THR A 237 12.58 -15.25 -19.44
C THR A 237 11.96 -16.48 -20.14
N GLY A 238 10.78 -16.93 -19.69
CA GLY A 238 10.05 -18.07 -20.26
C GLY A 238 8.68 -17.69 -20.83
N GLU A 239 8.29 -16.42 -20.78
CA GLU A 239 7.02 -15.95 -21.31
C GLU A 239 7.06 -15.76 -22.84
N SER A 240 5.89 -15.89 -23.49
CA SER A 240 5.74 -15.60 -24.91
C SER A 240 6.00 -14.14 -25.22
N PHE A 241 6.63 -13.89 -26.37
CA PHE A 241 7.02 -12.55 -26.83
C PHE A 241 7.94 -11.82 -25.83
N TYR A 242 8.91 -12.54 -25.25
CA TYR A 242 9.92 -11.95 -24.38
C TYR A 242 10.79 -10.96 -25.17
N ILE A 243 10.80 -9.69 -24.74
CA ILE A 243 11.58 -8.62 -25.37
C ILE A 243 12.94 -8.54 -24.66
N ILE A 244 14.03 -8.68 -25.42
CA ILE A 244 15.40 -8.63 -24.89
C ILE A 244 15.69 -7.19 -24.40
N PRO A 245 15.86 -6.93 -23.09
CA PRO A 245 15.95 -5.55 -22.59
C PRO A 245 17.12 -4.75 -23.21
N THR A 246 18.28 -5.39 -23.39
CA THR A 246 19.47 -4.76 -23.97
C THR A 246 19.31 -4.34 -25.43
N SER A 247 18.31 -4.85 -26.14
CA SER A 247 17.98 -4.45 -27.51
C SER A 247 17.15 -3.16 -27.60
N LEU A 248 16.58 -2.68 -26.48
CA LEU A 248 15.63 -1.57 -26.48
C LEU A 248 16.30 -0.22 -26.79
N HIS A 249 16.12 0.25 -28.02
CA HIS A 249 16.36 1.64 -28.41
C HIS A 249 15.07 2.45 -28.29
N MET A 250 15.17 3.68 -27.78
CA MET A 250 14.05 4.63 -27.72
C MET A 250 14.58 6.06 -27.83
N GLU A 251 13.89 6.89 -28.60
CA GLU A 251 14.20 8.30 -28.85
C GLU A 251 12.91 9.16 -28.92
N VAL A 252 13.06 10.47 -28.87
CA VAL A 252 11.97 11.44 -29.08
C VAL A 252 11.88 11.73 -30.58
N GLY A 253 10.66 11.77 -31.17
CA GLY A 253 10.48 12.01 -32.61
C GLY A 253 9.06 12.34 -33.03
#